data_AF-A0A528CV32-F1
#
_entry.id   AF-A0A528CV32-F1
#
_cell.length_a   1.000
_cell.length_b   1.000
_cell.length_c   1.000
_cell.angle_alpha   90.00
_cell.angle_beta   90.00
_cell.angle_gamma   90.00
#
_symmetry.space_group_name_H-M   'P 1'
#
loop_
_entity.id
_entity.type
_entity.pdbx_description
1 polymer ?
#
loop_
_entity_poly.entity_id
_entity_poly.type
_entity_poly.pdbx_seq_one_letter_code
_entity_poly.pdbx_strand_id
1 'polypeptide(L)'
;MPKRSAETVAISPEAVASRLAASRYLADESLTTAIFLAIRLGKPLLLEGAPGVGKTEAAKAIAELLGRDLVRLQCYEGIALQPHQ
;
A
#
# COMPACT_ATOMS: atom_id res chain seq x y z
N MET A 1 8.23 -4.19 -14.36
CA MET A 1 7.84 -5.45 -13.68
C MET A 1 6.42 -5.81 -14.10
N PRO A 2 6.05 -7.09 -14.26
CA PRO A 2 4.68 -7.46 -14.63
C PRO A 2 3.72 -7.13 -13.47
N LYS A 3 2.66 -6.38 -13.77
CA LYS A 3 1.59 -6.02 -12.82
C LYS A 3 0.85 -7.29 -12.39
N ARG A 4 0.68 -7.52 -11.08
CA ARG A 4 -0.16 -8.62 -10.59
C ARG A 4 -1.62 -8.19 -10.56
N SER A 5 -2.52 -9.14 -10.82
CA SER A 5 -3.96 -8.98 -10.64
C SER A 5 -4.29 -8.88 -9.14
N ALA A 6 -5.20 -7.96 -8.79
CA ALA A 6 -5.61 -7.73 -7.41
C ALA A 6 -6.18 -9.00 -6.73
N GLU A 7 -6.93 -9.81 -7.50
CA GLU A 7 -7.53 -11.06 -7.03
C GLU A 7 -6.50 -12.13 -6.65
N THR A 8 -5.40 -12.23 -7.38
CA THR A 8 -4.33 -13.20 -7.10
C THR A 8 -3.44 -12.75 -5.93
N VAL A 9 -3.39 -11.44 -5.68
CA VAL A 9 -2.59 -10.86 -4.61
C VAL A 9 -3.31 -10.95 -3.26
N ALA A 10 -4.59 -10.56 -3.22
CA ALA A 10 -5.40 -10.54 -2.01
C ALA A 10 -6.34 -11.75 -1.95
N ILE A 11 -5.78 -12.96 -1.89
CA ILE A 11 -6.57 -14.20 -1.80
C ILE A 11 -7.25 -14.30 -0.43
N SER A 12 -6.49 -14.07 0.65
CA SER A 12 -6.92 -13.97 2.05
C SER A 12 -6.03 -12.97 2.81
N PRO A 13 -6.41 -12.54 4.03
CA PRO A 13 -5.55 -11.73 4.89
C PRO A 13 -4.18 -12.38 5.14
N GLU A 14 -4.13 -13.67 5.44
CA GLU A 14 -2.89 -14.40 5.73
C GLU A 14 -1.96 -14.44 4.51
N ALA A 15 -2.53 -14.57 3.30
CA ALA A 15 -1.77 -14.49 2.06
C ALA A 15 -1.15 -13.09 1.87
N VAL A 16 -1.86 -12.03 2.26
CA VAL A 16 -1.33 -10.66 2.25
C VAL A 16 -0.20 -10.51 3.27
N ALA A 17 -0.38 -10.96 4.51
CA ALA A 17 0.66 -10.91 5.54
C ALA A 17 1.94 -11.65 5.12
N SER A 18 1.80 -12.87 4.58
CA SER A 18 2.93 -13.67 4.09
C SER A 18 3.70 -12.95 2.97
N ARG A 19 2.98 -12.31 2.03
CA ARG A 19 3.61 -11.55 0.94
C ARG A 19 4.27 -10.27 1.43
N LEU A 20 3.68 -9.56 2.39
CA LEU A 20 4.30 -8.39 3.02
C LEU A 20 5.58 -8.78 3.75
N ALA A 21 5.57 -9.90 4.49
CA ALA A 21 6.74 -10.42 5.16
C ALA A 21 7.86 -10.80 4.18
N ALA A 22 7.52 -11.33 2.99
CA ALA A 22 8.49 -11.57 1.92
C ALA A 22 9.13 -10.28 1.37
N SER A 23 8.41 -9.16 1.43
CA SER A 23 8.91 -7.79 1.17
C SER A 23 9.52 -7.14 2.42
N ARG A 24 9.85 -7.92 3.46
CA ARG A 24 10.45 -7.48 4.73
C ARG A 24 9.59 -6.49 5.52
N TYR A 25 8.27 -6.48 5.32
CA TYR A 25 7.33 -5.69 6.08
C TYR A 25 6.43 -6.59 6.94
N LEU A 26 6.53 -6.45 8.25
CA LEU A 26 5.69 -7.20 9.20
C LEU A 26 4.49 -6.33 9.58
N ALA A 27 3.33 -6.66 9.02
CA ALA A 27 2.06 -6.05 9.38
C ALA A 27 1.39 -6.83 10.51
N ASP A 28 0.71 -6.13 11.41
CA ASP A 28 -0.21 -6.76 12.33
C ASP A 28 -1.49 -7.24 11.60
N GLU A 29 -2.35 -7.94 12.33
CA GLU A 29 -3.61 -8.49 11.79
C GLU A 29 -4.54 -7.39 11.28
N SER A 30 -4.63 -6.27 12.00
CA SER A 30 -5.49 -5.14 11.66
C SER A 30 -5.09 -4.49 10.33
N LEU A 31 -3.81 -4.17 10.17
CA LEU A 31 -3.27 -3.58 8.95
C LEU A 31 -3.33 -4.58 7.78
N THR A 32 -3.04 -5.84 8.04
CA THR A 32 -3.17 -6.92 7.04
C THR A 32 -4.59 -6.99 6.49
N THR A 33 -5.60 -6.98 7.37
CA THR A 33 -7.01 -7.04 7.01
C THR A 33 -7.42 -5.79 6.23
N ALA A 34 -6.99 -4.61 6.67
CA ALA A 34 -7.27 -3.36 5.98
C ALA A 34 -6.69 -3.34 4.55
N ILE A 35 -5.45 -3.80 4.36
CA ILE A 35 -4.81 -3.91 3.04
C ILE A 35 -5.56 -4.91 2.16
N PHE A 36 -5.89 -6.09 2.70
CA PHE A 36 -6.66 -7.11 1.99
C PHE A 36 -8.00 -6.55 1.47
N LEU A 37 -8.76 -5.88 2.32
CA LEU A 37 -10.04 -5.29 1.96
C LEU A 37 -9.88 -4.13 0.96
N ALA A 38 -8.89 -3.26 1.15
CA ALA A 38 -8.62 -2.16 0.22
C ALA A 38 -8.33 -2.68 -1.20
N ILE A 39 -7.52 -3.73 -1.33
CA ILE A 39 -7.21 -4.37 -2.62
C ILE A 39 -8.45 -5.03 -3.22
N ARG A 40 -9.21 -5.81 -2.42
CA ARG A 40 -10.41 -6.53 -2.89
C ARG A 40 -11.55 -5.61 -3.32
N LEU A 41 -11.74 -4.50 -2.60
CA LEU A 41 -12.81 -3.54 -2.86
C LEU A 41 -12.39 -2.45 -3.86
N GLY A 42 -11.11 -2.40 -4.25
CA GLY A 42 -10.57 -1.33 -5.08
C GLY A 42 -10.69 0.06 -4.45
N LYS A 43 -10.56 0.15 -3.12
CA LYS A 43 -10.72 1.41 -2.36
C LYS A 43 -9.37 1.96 -1.88
N PRO A 44 -9.23 3.30 -1.79
CA PRO A 44 -8.04 3.91 -1.21
C PRO A 44 -7.81 3.49 0.25
N LEU A 45 -6.54 3.43 0.67
CA LEU A 45 -6.13 3.14 2.04
C LEU A 45 -5.40 4.36 2.62
N LEU A 46 -5.92 4.88 3.74
CA LEU A 46 -5.26 5.92 4.53
C LEU A 46 -4.51 5.26 5.70
N LEU A 47 -3.23 5.57 5.86
CA LEU A 47 -2.40 5.06 6.96
C LEU A 47 -2.10 6.17 7.96
N GLU A 48 -2.61 6.03 9.19
CA GLU A 48 -2.40 6.98 10.28
C GLU A 48 -1.42 6.43 11.35
N GLY A 49 -0.84 7.31 12.16
CA GLY A 49 -0.02 6.94 13.32
C GLY A 49 1.11 7.92 13.60
N ALA A 50 1.94 7.62 14.61
CA ALA A 50 3.10 8.45 14.95
C ALA A 50 4.16 8.46 13.83
N PRO A 51 5.02 9.51 13.74
CA PRO A 51 6.19 9.49 12.88
C PRO A 51 7.08 8.28 13.17
N GLY A 52 7.65 7.67 12.13
CA GLY A 52 8.60 6.55 12.28
C GLY A 52 7.97 5.15 12.42
N VAL A 53 6.65 5.00 12.51
CA VAL A 53 5.96 3.68 12.63
C VAL A 53 5.91 2.86 11.32
N GLY A 54 6.73 3.20 10.33
CA GLY A 54 6.84 2.42 9.10
C GLY A 54 5.77 2.68 8.03
N LYS A 55 4.98 3.75 8.10
CA LYS A 55 3.97 4.10 7.07
C LYS A 55 4.52 4.17 5.65
N THR A 56 5.69 4.78 5.49
CA THR A 56 6.37 4.87 4.19
C THR A 56 6.82 3.51 3.68
N GLU A 57 7.33 2.66 4.57
CA GLU A 57 7.73 1.29 4.21
C GLU A 57 6.53 0.41 3.88
N ALA A 58 5.39 0.61 4.55
CA ALA A 58 4.13 -0.05 4.19
C ALA A 58 3.73 0.25 2.74
N ALA A 59 3.81 1.52 2.32
CA ALA A 59 3.49 1.91 0.95
C ALA A 59 4.42 1.24 -0.08
N LYS A 60 5.72 1.11 0.22
CA LYS A 60 6.69 0.39 -0.62
C LYS A 60 6.38 -1.10 -0.70
N ALA A 61 6.14 -1.75 0.44
CA ALA A 61 5.82 -3.16 0.49
C ALA A 61 4.51 -3.48 -0.27
N ILE A 62 3.49 -2.63 -0.15
CA ILE A 62 2.24 -2.76 -0.90
C ILE A 62 2.48 -2.61 -2.41
N ALA A 63 3.30 -1.65 -2.85
CA ALA A 63 3.64 -1.47 -4.26
C ALA A 63 4.37 -2.68 -4.84
N GLU A 64 5.36 -3.22 -4.12
CA GLU A 64 6.07 -4.46 -4.50
C GLU A 64 5.12 -5.65 -4.57
N LEU A 65 4.26 -5.82 -3.57
CA LEU A 65 3.26 -6.87 -3.47
C LEU A 65 2.30 -6.86 -4.68
N LEU A 66 1.90 -5.66 -5.15
CA LEU A 66 1.06 -5.45 -6.32
C LEU A 66 1.84 -5.48 -7.66
N GLY A 67 3.17 -5.42 -7.62
CA GLY A 67 4.01 -5.25 -8.81
C GLY A 67 3.72 -3.92 -9.54
N ARG A 68 3.58 -2.83 -8.78
CA ARG A 68 3.23 -1.49 -9.27
C ARG A 68 4.33 -0.49 -8.90
N ASP A 69 4.40 0.60 -9.67
CA ASP A 69 5.28 1.72 -9.33
C ASP A 69 4.71 2.50 -8.15
N LEU A 70 5.58 2.91 -7.22
CA LEU A 70 5.21 3.78 -6.10
C LEU A 70 5.50 5.23 -6.46
N VAL A 71 4.46 6.03 -6.64
CA VAL A 71 4.58 7.49 -6.79
C VAL A 71 4.42 8.14 -5.42
N ARG A 72 5.43 8.90 -4.99
CA ARG A 72 5.41 9.63 -3.72
C ARG A 72 5.16 11.11 -3.98
N LEU A 73 4.02 11.60 -3.50
CA LEU A 73 3.67 13.02 -3.48
C LEU A 73 3.76 13.52 -2.04
N GLN A 74 4.46 14.64 -1.84
CA GLN A 74 4.53 15.30 -0.54
C GLN A 74 3.61 16.52 -0.57
N CYS A 75 2.58 16.51 0.27
CA CYS A 75 1.73 17.68 0.45
C CYS A 75 2.47 18.68 1.35
N TYR A 76 2.82 19.83 0.80
CA TYR A 76 3.34 20.98 1.54
C TYR A 76 2.55 22.23 1.12
N GLU A 77 2.60 23.30 1.89
CA GLU A 77 1.75 24.50 1.66
C GLU A 77 1.84 25.12 0.26
N GLY A 78 2.91 24.87 -0.49
CA GLY A 78 3.10 25.38 -1.86
C GLY A 78 2.68 24.41 -2.98
N ILE A 79 2.01 23.28 -2.67
CA ILE A 79 1.51 22.38 -3.70
C ILE A 79 0.24 22.99 -4.34
N ALA A 80 0.36 23.45 -5.60
CA ALA A 80 -0.76 24.00 -6.36
C ALA A 80 -1.14 23.07 -7.51
N LEU A 81 -2.43 22.85 -7.70
CA LEU A 81 -2.96 22.20 -8.91
C LEU A 81 -2.84 23.22 -10.05
N GLN A 82 -1.82 23.08 -10.90
CA GLN A 82 -1.76 23.82 -12.15
C GLN A 82 -2.67 23.11 -13.16
N PRO A 83 -3.69 23.77 -13.72
CA PRO A 83 -4.50 23.15 -14.75
C PRO A 83 -3.65 22.92 -15.99
N HIS A 84 -3.66 21.69 -16.51
CA HIS A 84 -3.12 21.39 -17.82
C HIS A 84 -3.99 22.12 -18.86
N GLN A 85 -3.35 22.98 -19.66
CA GLN A 85 -3.93 23.58 -20.87
C GLN A 85 -4.30 22.50 -21.87
#